data_AF-A0A2S3W4U9-F1
#
_entry.id   AF-A0A2S3W4U9-F1
#
_cell.length_a   1.000
_cell.length_b   1.000
_cell.length_c   1.000
_cell.angle_alpha   90.00
_cell.angle_beta   90.00
_cell.angle_gamma   90.00
#
_symmetry.space_group_name_H-M   'P 1'
#
loop_
_entity.id
_entity.type
_entity.pdbx_description
1 polymer ?
#
loop_
_entity_poly.entity_id
_entity_poly.type
_entity_poly.pdbx_seq_one_letter_code
_entity_poly.pdbx_strand_id
1 'polypeptide(L)'
;MSGIFDDVMGKLTDLAASSGLAEQVHTYLAQLLTPATISSLLDQAEKAGLTDKVKSWIGSGENLPISTDELRSLLSSQQVQAMVDHTGLPAATILPVLAHLLPVAVNAQTPQGEAPAKA
;
A
#
# COMPACT_ATOMS: atom_id res chain seq x y z
N MET A 1 -15.57 32.14 9.51
CA MET A 1 -14.48 31.26 9.05
C MET A 1 -14.78 29.84 9.51
N SER A 2 -15.77 29.21 8.88
CA SER A 2 -16.27 27.89 9.28
C SER A 2 -16.42 27.08 8.01
N GLY A 3 -15.44 26.24 7.70
CA GLY A 3 -15.40 25.52 6.42
C GLY A 3 -14.51 24.28 6.39
N ILE A 4 -13.75 24.01 7.46
CA ILE A 4 -12.92 22.80 7.54
C ILE A 4 -13.50 21.73 8.48
N PHE A 5 -14.26 22.14 9.51
CA PHE A 5 -14.74 21.21 10.53
C PHE A 5 -16.01 20.46 10.09
N ASP A 6 -16.84 21.12 9.29
CA ASP A 6 -18.06 20.54 8.71
C ASP A 6 -17.73 19.53 7.59
N ASP A 7 -16.69 19.81 6.79
CA ASP A 7 -16.19 18.93 5.74
C ASP A 7 -15.61 17.63 6.33
N VAL A 8 -14.89 17.73 7.45
CA VAL A 8 -14.34 16.56 8.15
C VAL A 8 -15.44 15.73 8.81
N MET A 9 -16.46 16.36 9.41
CA MET A 9 -17.57 15.64 10.05
C MET A 9 -18.51 14.97 9.05
N GLY A 10 -18.73 15.61 7.90
CA GLY A 10 -19.47 15.03 6.77
C GLY A 10 -18.76 13.80 6.19
N LYS A 11 -17.44 13.88 5.97
CA LYS A 11 -16.62 12.75 5.53
C LYS A 11 -16.57 11.61 6.55
N LEU A 12 -16.53 11.92 7.86
CA LEU A 12 -16.53 10.92 8.92
C LEU A 12 -17.86 10.14 9.01
N THR A 13 -18.98 10.81 8.75
CA THR A 13 -20.31 10.17 8.74
C THR A 13 -20.48 9.28 7.51
N ASP A 14 -19.91 9.68 6.37
CA ASP A 14 -19.87 8.91 5.12
C ASP A 14 -18.96 7.66 5.24
N LEU A 15 -17.84 7.80 5.95
CA LEU A 15 -16.92 6.71 6.32
C LEU A 15 -17.50 5.74 7.35
N ALA A 16 -18.35 6.20 8.27
CA ALA A 16 -18.99 5.36 9.28
C ALA A 16 -20.21 4.60 8.72
N ALA A 17 -20.83 5.10 7.65
CA ALA A 17 -21.96 4.46 6.99
C ALA A 17 -21.55 3.43 5.93
N SER A 18 -20.28 3.41 5.51
CA SER A 18 -19.81 2.56 4.43
C SER A 18 -18.61 1.73 4.85
N SER A 19 -18.40 0.64 4.15
CA SER A 19 -17.15 -0.11 4.02
C SER A 19 -15.95 0.74 3.52
N GLY A 20 -15.98 2.07 3.70
CA GLY A 20 -15.15 3.07 3.06
C GLY A 20 -13.70 3.12 3.54
N LEU A 21 -13.38 2.60 4.73
CA LEU A 21 -11.97 2.54 5.17
C LEU A 21 -11.13 1.60 4.29
N ALA A 22 -11.65 0.41 3.98
CA ALA A 22 -10.95 -0.55 3.13
C ALA A 22 -10.85 -0.03 1.69
N GLU A 23 -11.90 0.61 1.20
CA GLU A 23 -11.94 1.19 -0.14
C GLU A 23 -11.01 2.41 -0.25
N GLN A 24 -10.99 3.28 0.75
CA GLN A 24 -10.10 4.44 0.80
C GLN A 24 -8.63 4.04 0.90
N VAL A 25 -8.30 3.03 1.70
CA VAL A 25 -6.95 2.44 1.73
C VAL A 25 -6.60 1.84 0.37
N HIS A 26 -7.53 1.12 -0.27
CA HIS A 26 -7.33 0.55 -1.58
C HIS A 26 -7.08 1.62 -2.66
N THR A 27 -7.90 2.68 -2.70
CA THR A 27 -7.73 3.81 -3.63
C THR A 27 -6.42 4.54 -3.39
N TYR A 28 -6.06 4.80 -2.13
CA TYR A 28 -4.80 5.45 -1.79
C TYR A 28 -3.59 4.60 -2.21
N LEU A 29 -3.65 3.29 -1.97
CA LEU A 29 -2.62 2.35 -2.43
C LEU A 29 -2.51 2.34 -3.95
N ALA A 30 -3.63 2.29 -4.68
CA ALA A 30 -3.62 2.32 -6.13
C ALA A 30 -2.99 3.63 -6.67
N GLN A 31 -3.23 4.77 -6.01
CA GLN A 31 -2.59 6.05 -6.37
C GLN A 31 -1.10 6.08 -6.06
N LEU A 32 -0.66 5.47 -4.95
CA LEU A 32 0.75 5.39 -4.58
C LEU A 32 1.53 4.37 -5.41
N LEU A 33 0.88 3.32 -5.89
CA LEU A 33 1.47 2.28 -6.72
C LEU A 33 1.67 2.79 -8.15
N THR A 34 2.71 3.59 -8.30
CA THR A 34 3.22 3.99 -9.62
C THR A 34 4.31 3.01 -10.06
N PRO A 35 4.62 2.94 -11.37
CA PRO A 35 5.78 2.21 -11.88
C PRO A 35 7.06 2.46 -11.08
N ALA A 36 7.34 3.73 -10.74
CA ALA A 36 8.50 4.12 -9.94
C ALA A 36 8.46 3.57 -8.50
N THR A 37 7.28 3.58 -7.88
CA THR A 37 7.09 3.05 -6.51
C THR A 37 7.29 1.53 -6.48
N ILE A 38 6.80 0.82 -7.51
CA ILE A 38 6.98 -0.63 -7.65
C ILE A 38 8.47 -0.96 -7.88
N SER A 39 9.19 -0.19 -8.71
CA SER A 39 10.64 -0.34 -8.87
C SER A 39 11.37 -0.11 -7.53
N SER A 40 11.00 0.93 -6.77
CA SER A 40 11.57 1.19 -5.44
C SER A 40 11.27 0.07 -4.44
N LEU A 41 10.10 -0.56 -4.53
CA LEU A 41 9.76 -1.73 -3.72
C LEU A 41 10.67 -2.92 -4.06
N LEU A 42 10.99 -3.10 -5.33
CA LEU A 42 11.91 -4.14 -5.81
C LEU A 42 13.34 -3.86 -5.32
N ASP A 43 13.82 -2.62 -5.37
CA ASP A 43 15.11 -2.20 -4.79
C ASP A 43 15.17 -2.47 -3.27
N GLN A 44 14.08 -2.20 -2.54
CA GLN A 44 13.99 -2.48 -1.10
C GLN A 44 13.93 -3.99 -0.83
N ALA A 45 13.21 -4.74 -1.67
CA ALA A 45 13.15 -6.18 -1.59
C ALA A 45 14.49 -6.85 -1.85
N GLU A 46 15.29 -6.32 -2.79
CA GLU A 46 16.64 -6.80 -3.03
C GLU A 46 17.53 -6.63 -1.79
N LYS A 47 17.47 -5.47 -1.13
CA LYS A 47 18.20 -5.22 0.11
C LYS A 47 17.75 -6.11 1.27
N ALA A 48 16.47 -6.46 1.30
CA ALA A 48 15.88 -7.32 2.33
C ALA A 48 15.98 -8.83 2.00
N GLY A 49 16.44 -9.21 0.80
CA GLY A 49 16.43 -10.60 0.32
C GLY A 49 15.03 -11.16 0.02
N LEU A 50 14.06 -10.29 -0.26
CA LEU A 50 12.64 -10.61 -0.51
C LEU A 50 12.24 -10.43 -1.98
N THR A 51 13.20 -10.33 -2.90
CA THR A 51 12.98 -10.09 -4.33
C THR A 51 12.00 -11.09 -4.95
N ASP A 52 12.12 -12.37 -4.61
CA ASP A 52 11.24 -13.43 -5.15
C ASP A 52 9.77 -13.21 -4.76
N LYS A 53 9.50 -12.70 -3.56
CA LYS A 53 8.14 -12.35 -3.13
C LYS A 53 7.60 -11.19 -3.94
N VAL A 54 8.34 -10.09 -4.04
CA VAL A 54 7.86 -8.92 -4.80
C VAL A 54 7.68 -9.25 -6.27
N LYS A 55 8.59 -10.03 -6.87
CA LYS A 55 8.44 -10.52 -8.25
C LYS A 55 7.23 -11.41 -8.44
N SER A 56 6.83 -12.21 -7.45
CA SER A 56 5.62 -13.04 -7.55
C SER A 56 4.34 -12.21 -7.68
N TRP A 57 4.36 -10.96 -7.20
CA TRP A 57 3.23 -10.04 -7.31
C TRP A 57 3.19 -9.31 -8.66
N ILE A 58 4.29 -9.34 -9.42
CA ILE A 58 4.39 -8.66 -10.70
C ILE A 58 3.88 -9.63 -11.77
N GLY A 59 2.77 -9.29 -12.40
CA GLY A 59 2.08 -10.14 -13.36
C GLY A 59 1.10 -11.13 -12.75
N SER A 60 0.71 -12.13 -13.55
CA SER A 60 -0.45 -12.99 -13.26
C SER A 60 -0.12 -14.24 -12.42
N GLY A 61 1.00 -14.24 -11.71
CA GLY A 61 1.46 -15.37 -10.89
C GLY A 61 0.69 -15.52 -9.58
N GLU A 62 1.02 -16.58 -8.83
CA GLU A 62 0.54 -16.73 -7.46
C GLU A 62 1.23 -15.70 -6.56
N ASN A 63 0.46 -14.77 -6.01
CA ASN A 63 0.99 -13.73 -5.13
C ASN A 63 1.45 -14.36 -3.81
N LEU A 64 2.77 -14.41 -3.58
CA LEU A 64 3.30 -14.96 -2.32
C LEU A 64 2.91 -14.07 -1.13
N PRO A 65 2.43 -14.65 -0.02
CA PRO A 65 2.10 -13.89 1.17
C PRO A 65 3.36 -13.27 1.78
N ILE A 66 3.21 -12.07 2.32
CA ILE A 66 4.25 -11.37 3.08
C ILE A 66 3.79 -11.16 4.51
N SER A 67 4.72 -11.29 5.44
CA SER A 67 4.49 -11.08 6.86
C SER A 67 4.66 -9.60 7.19
N THR A 68 4.06 -9.14 8.29
CA THR A 68 4.19 -7.75 8.76
C THR A 68 5.65 -7.33 9.00
N ASP A 69 6.50 -8.27 9.44
CA ASP A 69 7.92 -8.02 9.73
C ASP A 69 8.75 -7.91 8.43
N GLU A 70 8.47 -8.77 7.46
CA GLU A 70 9.03 -8.70 6.10
C GLU A 70 8.62 -7.37 5.43
N LEU A 71 7.34 -6.98 5.56
CA LEU A 71 6.83 -5.72 5.04
C LEU A 71 7.51 -4.51 5.67
N ARG A 72 7.80 -4.55 6.99
CA ARG A 72 8.57 -3.50 7.67
C ARG A 72 10.01 -3.40 7.14
N SER A 73 10.55 -4.48 6.60
CA SER A 73 11.87 -4.47 5.94
C SER A 73 11.80 -3.90 4.51
N LEU A 74 10.63 -3.95 3.87
CA LEU A 74 10.36 -3.38 2.55
C LEU A 74 9.92 -1.92 2.58
N LEU A 75 9.37 -1.45 3.70
CA LEU A 75 8.85 -0.10 3.84
C LEU A 75 9.74 0.69 4.80
N SER A 76 10.21 1.85 4.36
CA SER A 76 10.97 2.73 5.25
C SER A 76 10.09 3.23 6.40
N SER A 77 10.68 3.50 7.56
CA SER A 77 9.95 4.04 8.72
C SER A 77 9.20 5.33 8.37
N GLN A 78 9.74 6.12 7.44
CA GLN A 78 9.09 7.34 6.94
C GLN A 78 7.83 7.04 6.10
N GLN A 79 7.85 6.01 5.25
CA GLN A 79 6.66 5.59 4.49
C GLN A 79 5.56 5.09 5.42
N VAL A 80 5.94 4.29 6.43
CA VAL A 80 5.01 3.81 7.45
C VAL A 80 4.40 4.97 8.22
N GLN A 81 5.22 5.94 8.63
CA GLN A 81 4.75 7.12 9.36
C GLN A 81 3.81 7.99 8.50
N ALA A 82 4.13 8.20 7.22
CA ALA A 82 3.26 8.95 6.32
C ALA A 82 1.86 8.32 6.18
N MET A 83 1.79 6.99 6.17
CA MET A 83 0.50 6.28 6.15
C MET A 83 -0.25 6.40 7.48
N VAL A 84 0.46 6.38 8.61
CA VAL A 84 -0.12 6.65 9.94
C VAL A 84 -0.72 8.06 9.97
N ASP A 85 0.01 9.06 9.51
CA ASP A 85 -0.43 10.46 9.50
C ASP A 85 -1.62 10.66 8.55
N HIS A 86 -1.64 9.97 7.40
CA HIS A 86 -2.72 10.10 6.42
C HIS A 86 -4.00 9.37 6.84
N THR A 87 -3.88 8.17 7.42
CA THR A 87 -5.04 7.35 7.79
C THR A 87 -5.53 7.60 9.22
N GLY A 88 -4.70 8.22 10.07
CA GLY A 88 -4.94 8.38 11.50
C GLY A 88 -4.85 7.06 12.29
N LEU A 89 -4.43 5.96 11.65
CA LEU A 89 -4.33 4.64 12.26
C LEU A 89 -2.89 4.32 12.67
N PRO A 90 -2.66 3.56 13.75
CA PRO A 90 -1.32 3.17 14.13
C PRO A 90 -0.72 2.17 13.13
N ALA A 91 0.60 2.22 12.96
CA ALA A 91 1.33 1.33 12.04
C ALA A 91 1.06 -0.16 12.31
N ALA A 92 0.87 -0.54 13.57
CA ALA A 92 0.55 -1.91 13.97
C ALA A 92 -0.80 -2.42 13.40
N THR A 93 -1.71 -1.51 13.05
CA THR A 93 -3.00 -1.83 12.42
C THR A 93 -2.90 -1.75 10.90
N ILE A 94 -2.14 -0.81 10.35
CA ILE A 94 -2.01 -0.62 8.90
C ILE A 94 -1.14 -1.71 8.27
N LEU A 95 0.02 -2.02 8.87
CA LEU A 95 0.98 -2.99 8.32
C LEU A 95 0.37 -4.39 8.04
N PRO A 96 -0.44 -5.00 8.92
CA PRO A 96 -1.07 -6.28 8.59
C PRO A 96 -2.08 -6.16 7.45
N VAL A 97 -2.83 -5.06 7.36
CA VAL A 97 -3.75 -4.82 6.22
C VAL A 97 -2.97 -4.69 4.91
N LEU A 98 -1.86 -3.93 4.92
CA LEU A 98 -0.97 -3.80 3.78
C LEU A 98 -0.35 -5.13 3.37
N ALA A 99 0.06 -5.97 4.31
CA ALA A 99 0.64 -7.27 4.02
C ALA A 99 -0.32 -8.17 3.21
N HIS A 100 -1.63 -8.02 3.42
CA HIS A 100 -2.65 -8.71 2.63
C HIS A 100 -3.01 -8.01 1.32
N LEU A 101 -3.07 -6.67 1.30
CA LEU A 101 -3.54 -5.91 0.14
C LEU A 101 -2.45 -5.59 -0.88
N LEU A 102 -1.21 -5.37 -0.43
CA LEU A 102 -0.11 -4.92 -1.27
C LEU A 102 0.23 -5.93 -2.39
N PRO A 103 0.30 -7.25 -2.15
CA PRO A 103 0.52 -8.23 -3.23
C PRO A 103 -0.53 -8.13 -4.34
N VAL A 104 -1.80 -8.03 -3.95
CA VAL A 104 -2.93 -7.95 -4.89
C VAL A 104 -2.93 -6.62 -5.64
N ALA A 105 -2.59 -5.53 -4.95
CA ALA A 105 -2.56 -4.19 -5.54
C ALA A 105 -1.40 -4.03 -6.53
N VAL A 106 -0.21 -4.58 -6.23
CA VAL A 106 0.93 -4.61 -7.17
C VAL A 106 0.59 -5.41 -8.42
N ASN A 107 -0.06 -6.56 -8.24
CA ASN A 107 -0.53 -7.39 -9.36
C ASN A 107 -1.53 -6.64 -10.24
N ALA A 108 -2.56 -6.03 -9.64
CA ALA A 108 -3.55 -5.23 -10.36
C ALA A 108 -2.92 -4.09 -11.18
N GLN A 109 -1.79 -3.55 -10.70
CA GLN A 109 -1.07 -2.46 -11.33
C GLN A 109 0.02 -2.90 -12.32
N THR A 110 0.29 -4.20 -12.41
CA THR A 110 1.27 -4.80 -13.35
C THR A 110 0.61 -5.79 -14.33
N PRO A 111 -0.48 -5.40 -15.03
CA PRO A 111 -1.21 -6.30 -15.91
C PRO A 111 -0.40 -6.78 -17.12
N GLN A 112 0.70 -6.09 -17.46
CA GLN A 112 1.62 -6.47 -18.54
C GLN A 112 2.55 -7.63 -18.15
N GLY A 113 2.62 -8.01 -16.87
CA GLY A 113 3.49 -9.09 -16.41
C GLY A 113 4.97 -8.74 -16.35
N GLU A 114 5.31 -7.48 -16.59
CA GLU A 114 6.67 -6.98 -16.56
C GLU A 114 6.85 -6.03 -15.38
N ALA A 115 7.97 -6.20 -14.68
CA ALA A 115 8.38 -5.22 -13.69
C ALA A 115 8.62 -3.90 -14.44
N PRO A 116 8.07 -2.77 -13.96
CA PRO A 116 8.25 -1.50 -14.65
C PRO A 116 9.74 -1.24 -14.86
N ALA A 117 10.11 -1.06 -16.13
CA ALA A 117 11.48 -0.76 -16.50
C ALA A 117 11.91 0.48 -15.72
N LYS A 118 13.05 0.38 -15.04
CA LYS A 118 13.66 1.48 -14.29
C LYS A 118 13.80 2.67 -15.25
N ALA A 119 13.06 3.74 -15.01
CA ALA A 119 13.21 4.99 -15.75
C ALA A 119 14.57 5.63 -15.46
#